data_AF-A0A4Q5TWE0-F1
#
_entry.id   AF-A0A4Q5TWE0-F1
#
_cell.length_a   1.000
_cell.length_b   1.000
_cell.length_c   1.000
_cell.angle_alpha   90.00
_cell.angle_beta   90.00
_cell.angle_gamma   90.00
#
_symmetry.space_group_name_H-M   'P 1'
#
loop_
_entity.id
_entity.type
_entity.pdbx_description
1 polymer ?
#
loop_
_entity_poly.entity_id
_entity_poly.type
_entity_poly.pdbx_seq_one_letter_code
_entity_poly.pdbx_strand_id
1 'polypeptide(L)'
;MRVKKVWLVYGANDGIGEATVKFLMLKGQQVVAITPPGELTELSHNPVPDQRLLDVYDEPQTESTVKQILHQYGSIDWLINNGNSGLLNSHVLSVMQEAGNGHIIQLTERKKYSGILSQGLPTEEEPTEREDHGVRITIIGPDTFYHSLLSLTQDNQS
;
A
#
# COMPACT_ATOMS: atom_id res chain seq x y z
N MET A 1 -14.30 -22.07 1.76
CA MET A 1 -13.77 -20.99 2.63
C MET A 1 -13.30 -19.88 1.70
N ARG A 2 -13.67 -18.62 1.91
CA ARG A 2 -13.09 -17.52 1.14
C ARG A 2 -11.64 -17.32 1.61
N VAL A 3 -10.69 -17.39 0.68
CA VAL A 3 -9.30 -17.01 0.95
C VAL A 3 -9.29 -15.50 1.19
N LYS A 4 -8.74 -15.06 2.34
CA LYS A 4 -8.65 -13.63 2.64
C LYS A 4 -7.64 -12.98 1.70
N LYS A 5 -8.00 -11.83 1.13
CA LYS A 5 -7.10 -11.01 0.33
C LYS A 5 -5.92 -10.54 1.19
N VAL A 6 -4.73 -10.59 0.61
CA VAL A 6 -3.48 -10.18 1.29
C VAL A 6 -3.16 -8.74 0.93
N TRP A 7 -3.10 -7.90 1.95
CA TRP A 7 -2.82 -6.47 1.84
C TRP A 7 -1.41 -6.18 2.30
N LEU A 8 -0.61 -5.60 1.42
CA LEU A 8 0.70 -5.07 1.73
C LEU A 8 0.61 -3.55 1.90
N VAL A 9 1.04 -3.01 3.04
CA VAL A 9 0.99 -1.57 3.31
C VAL A 9 2.40 -1.08 3.60
N TYR A 10 2.98 -0.30 2.68
CA TYR A 10 4.27 0.34 2.90
C TYR A 10 4.11 1.75 3.48
N GLY A 11 5.05 2.16 4.33
CA GLY A 11 4.95 3.41 5.10
C GLY A 11 3.97 3.28 6.27
N ALA A 12 3.89 2.10 6.88
CA ALA A 12 2.96 1.80 7.97
C ALA A 12 3.40 2.31 9.35
N ASN A 13 4.49 3.09 9.42
CA ASN A 13 5.07 3.56 10.67
C ASN A 13 4.34 4.74 11.29
N ASP A 14 3.64 5.55 10.48
CA ASP A 14 2.89 6.72 10.95
C ASP A 14 1.76 7.09 9.94
N GLY A 15 0.91 8.02 10.34
CA GLY A 15 -0.03 8.74 9.49
C GLY A 15 -1.02 7.83 8.75
N ILE A 16 -1.15 8.06 7.44
CA ILE A 16 -2.12 7.35 6.59
C ILE A 16 -1.82 5.85 6.53
N GLY A 17 -0.56 5.45 6.43
CA GLY A 17 -0.18 4.04 6.36
C GLY A 17 -0.52 3.29 7.64
N GLU A 18 -0.21 3.86 8.81
CA GLU A 18 -0.57 3.26 10.09
C GLU A 18 -2.09 3.16 10.27
N ALA A 19 -2.82 4.24 9.97
CA ALA A 19 -4.28 4.26 10.03
C ALA A 19 -4.91 3.22 9.08
N THR A 20 -4.31 3.00 7.92
CA THR A 20 -4.73 1.98 6.95
C THR A 20 -4.58 0.58 7.52
N VAL A 21 -3.42 0.27 8.13
CA VAL A 21 -3.21 -1.04 8.78
C VAL A 21 -4.25 -1.26 9.88
N LYS A 22 -4.44 -0.28 10.77
CA LYS A 22 -5.44 -0.35 11.85
C LYS A 22 -6.85 -0.60 11.29
N PHE A 23 -7.24 0.13 10.24
CA PHE A 23 -8.54 -0.02 9.59
C PHE A 23 -8.74 -1.41 8.96
N LEU A 24 -7.78 -1.88 8.16
CA LEU A 24 -7.86 -3.18 7.49
C LEU A 24 -7.92 -4.34 8.50
N MET A 25 -7.15 -4.24 9.59
CA MET A 25 -7.21 -5.19 10.69
C MET A 25 -8.57 -5.22 11.38
N LEU A 26 -9.18 -4.05 11.65
CA LEU A 26 -10.54 -3.96 12.19
C LEU A 26 -11.59 -4.59 11.26
N LYS A 27 -11.33 -4.59 9.94
CA LYS A 27 -12.14 -5.28 8.93
C LYS A 27 -11.82 -6.77 8.78
N GLY A 28 -10.91 -7.32 9.59
CA GLY A 28 -10.54 -8.73 9.60
C GLY A 28 -9.73 -9.18 8.38
N GLN A 29 -9.12 -8.23 7.65
CA GLN A 29 -8.29 -8.52 6.48
C GLN A 29 -6.92 -9.11 6.88
N GLN A 30 -6.25 -9.78 5.95
CA GLN A 30 -4.86 -10.22 6.13
C GLN A 30 -3.94 -9.06 5.73
N VAL A 31 -3.16 -8.54 6.67
CA VAL A 31 -2.33 -7.34 6.46
C VAL A 31 -0.88 -7.63 6.80
N VAL A 32 0.03 -7.22 5.92
CA VAL A 32 1.46 -7.17 6.14
C VAL A 32 1.89 -5.71 6.14
N ALA A 33 2.39 -5.23 7.28
CA ALA A 33 2.81 -3.85 7.46
C ALA A 33 4.31 -3.73 7.14
N ILE A 34 4.68 -2.96 6.13
CA ILE A 34 6.07 -2.66 5.79
C ILE A 34 6.43 -1.27 6.31
N THR A 35 7.52 -1.20 7.07
CA THR A 35 8.03 0.03 7.68
C THR A 35 9.52 0.19 7.39
N PRO A 36 10.02 1.41 7.12
CA PRO A 36 11.46 1.63 6.98
C PRO A 36 12.22 1.22 8.26
N PRO A 37 13.48 0.77 8.17
CA PRO A 37 14.27 0.43 9.35
C PRO A 37 14.52 1.65 10.23
N GLY A 38 14.53 1.46 11.55
CA GLY A 38 14.78 2.54 12.53
C GLY A 38 13.56 3.39 12.89
N GLU A 39 12.43 3.19 12.21
CA GLU A 39 11.15 3.80 12.55
C GLU A 39 10.41 2.94 13.59
N LEU A 40 10.15 3.49 14.78
CA LEU A 40 9.35 2.84 15.82
C LEU A 40 7.86 3.02 15.53
N THR A 41 7.05 1.98 15.73
CA THR A 41 5.61 2.03 15.43
C THR A 41 4.76 1.68 16.64
N GLU A 42 3.59 2.29 16.78
CA GLU A 42 2.62 1.86 17.80
C GLU A 42 2.01 0.49 17.45
N LEU A 43 2.12 0.06 16.19
CA LEU A 43 1.70 -1.27 15.73
C LEU A 43 2.40 -2.41 16.49
N SER A 44 3.61 -2.17 17.02
CA SER A 44 4.37 -3.10 17.87
C SER A 44 3.59 -3.59 19.10
N HIS A 45 2.62 -2.82 19.58
CA HIS A 45 1.85 -3.12 20.79
C HIS A 45 0.54 -3.87 20.50
N ASN A 46 0.17 -4.04 19.23
CA ASN A 46 -1.02 -4.79 18.83
C ASN A 46 -0.63 -6.20 18.36
N PRO A 47 -1.38 -7.25 18.74
CA PRO A 47 -0.94 -8.63 18.53
C PRO A 47 -0.93 -9.14 17.07
N VAL A 48 -1.26 -8.34 16.04
CA VAL A 48 -1.78 -8.93 14.79
C VAL A 48 -1.30 -8.39 13.42
N PRO A 49 -0.55 -7.29 13.18
CA PRO A 49 0.08 -7.16 11.87
C PRO A 49 1.40 -7.96 11.81
N ASP A 50 1.58 -8.79 10.77
CA ASP A 50 2.92 -9.23 10.37
C ASP A 50 3.67 -7.97 9.93
N GLN A 51 4.61 -7.52 10.75
CA GLN A 51 5.38 -6.31 10.51
C GLN A 51 6.76 -6.66 9.96
N ARG A 52 7.11 -6.03 8.84
CA ARG A 52 8.40 -6.18 8.15
C ARG A 52 9.13 -4.85 8.14
N LEU A 53 10.36 -4.86 8.65
CA LEU A 53 11.29 -3.76 8.45
C LEU A 53 11.95 -3.94 7.08
N LEU A 54 11.85 -2.93 6.21
CA LEU A 54 12.40 -3.00 4.86
C LEU A 54 12.91 -1.64 4.39
N ASP A 55 14.18 -1.59 4.00
CA ASP A 55 14.70 -0.47 3.22
C ASP A 55 14.41 -0.73 1.74
N VAL A 56 13.48 0.03 1.15
CA VAL A 56 13.10 -0.13 -0.25
C VAL A 56 14.18 0.31 -1.25
N TYR A 57 15.26 0.93 -0.77
CA TYR A 57 16.43 1.26 -1.58
C TYR A 57 17.44 0.12 -1.65
N ASP A 58 17.35 -0.88 -0.77
CA ASP A 58 18.08 -2.14 -0.88
C ASP A 58 17.28 -3.11 -1.75
N GLU A 59 17.61 -3.13 -3.03
CA GLU A 59 16.92 -3.93 -4.05
C GLU A 59 16.95 -5.45 -3.74
N PRO A 60 18.10 -6.07 -3.43
CA PRO A 60 18.15 -7.46 -3.01
C PRO A 60 17.28 -7.77 -1.78
N GLN A 61 17.29 -6.89 -0.77
CA GLN A 61 16.46 -7.06 0.42
C GLN A 61 14.97 -6.97 0.08
N THR A 62 14.59 -6.02 -0.78
CA THR A 62 13.21 -5.80 -1.22
C THR A 62 12.69 -7.02 -1.97
N GLU A 63 13.44 -7.52 -2.94
CA GLU A 63 13.05 -8.71 -3.71
C GLU A 63 12.88 -9.94 -2.80
N SER A 64 13.83 -10.18 -1.89
CA SER A 64 13.78 -11.29 -0.95
C SER A 64 12.56 -11.19 -0.03
N THR A 65 12.25 -9.99 0.47
CA THR A 65 11.12 -9.75 1.36
C THR A 65 9.78 -9.99 0.66
N VAL A 66 9.62 -9.48 -0.56
CA VAL A 66 8.39 -9.70 -1.36
C VAL A 66 8.20 -11.21 -1.64
N LYS A 67 9.27 -11.93 -1.99
CA LYS A 67 9.22 -13.39 -2.18
C LYS A 67 8.85 -14.15 -0.91
N GLN A 68 9.38 -13.75 0.24
CA GLN A 68 9.01 -14.35 1.54
C GLN A 68 7.53 -14.15 1.86
N ILE A 69 7.00 -12.94 1.63
CA ILE A 69 5.58 -12.63 1.84
C ILE A 69 4.73 -13.51 0.92
N LEU A 70 5.07 -13.57 -0.37
CA LEU A 70 4.36 -14.41 -1.33
C LEU A 70 4.38 -15.89 -0.92
N HIS A 71 5.54 -16.41 -0.49
CA HIS A 71 5.66 -17.78 -0.02
C HIS A 71 4.83 -18.06 1.24
N GLN A 72 4.78 -17.11 2.17
CA GLN A 72 4.06 -17.26 3.43
C GLN A 72 2.54 -17.16 3.28
N TYR A 73 2.07 -16.27 2.40
CA TYR A 73 0.64 -15.94 2.27
C TYR A 73 -0.01 -16.47 1.00
N GLY A 74 0.78 -16.91 0.02
CA GLY A 74 0.32 -17.48 -1.26
C GLY A 74 -0.09 -16.44 -2.31
N SER A 75 -0.40 -15.20 -1.92
CA SER A 75 -0.74 -14.10 -2.83
C SER A 75 -0.32 -12.74 -2.26
N ILE A 76 -0.24 -11.75 -3.14
CA ILE A 76 -0.25 -10.33 -2.79
C ILE A 76 -1.33 -9.70 -3.66
N ASP A 77 -2.47 -9.38 -3.07
CA ASP A 77 -3.64 -8.91 -3.82
C ASP A 77 -3.69 -7.38 -3.89
N TRP A 78 -3.22 -6.72 -2.83
CA TRP A 78 -3.25 -5.27 -2.69
C TRP A 78 -1.91 -4.74 -2.22
N LEU A 79 -1.44 -3.67 -2.84
CA LEU A 79 -0.33 -2.86 -2.34
C LEU A 79 -0.84 -1.44 -2.09
N ILE A 80 -0.78 -0.99 -0.85
CA ILE A 80 -0.90 0.43 -0.50
C ILE A 80 0.51 0.98 -0.32
N ASN A 81 1.01 1.66 -1.34
CA ASN A 81 2.30 2.32 -1.28
C ASN A 81 2.12 3.75 -0.78
N ASN A 82 2.31 3.96 0.53
CA ASN A 82 2.36 5.28 1.18
C ASN A 82 3.77 5.90 1.15
N GLY A 83 4.68 5.36 0.33
CA GLY A 83 6.07 5.80 0.24
C GLY A 83 6.35 6.70 -0.96
N ASN A 84 7.49 7.40 -0.90
CA ASN A 84 7.83 8.50 -1.80
C ASN A 84 8.59 8.10 -3.08
N SER A 85 9.02 6.84 -3.20
CA SER A 85 9.98 6.44 -4.25
C SER A 85 9.40 5.57 -5.36
N GLY A 86 8.18 5.03 -5.21
CA GLY A 86 7.60 4.07 -6.17
C GLY A 86 8.40 2.77 -6.36
N LEU A 87 9.57 2.61 -5.73
CA LEU A 87 10.49 1.48 -5.90
C LEU A 87 9.86 0.16 -5.48
N LEU A 88 9.09 0.15 -4.39
CA LEU A 88 8.38 -1.05 -3.99
C LEU A 88 7.31 -1.48 -5.02
N ASN A 89 6.77 -0.53 -5.81
CA ASN A 89 5.78 -0.89 -6.83
C ASN A 89 6.39 -1.79 -7.89
N SER A 90 7.62 -1.56 -8.35
CA SER A 90 8.19 -2.39 -9.43
C SER A 90 8.37 -3.84 -9.00
N HIS A 91 8.82 -4.08 -7.76
CA HIS A 91 9.01 -5.43 -7.23
C HIS A 91 7.69 -6.16 -6.95
N VAL A 92 6.66 -5.45 -6.48
CA VAL A 92 5.36 -6.06 -6.22
C VAL A 92 4.55 -6.22 -7.52
N LEU A 93 4.70 -5.28 -8.45
CA LEU A 93 4.05 -5.33 -9.77
C LEU A 93 4.46 -6.56 -10.54
N SER A 94 5.75 -6.91 -10.60
CA SER A 94 6.18 -8.13 -11.31
C SER A 94 5.52 -9.39 -10.75
N VAL A 95 5.42 -9.51 -9.42
CA VAL A 95 4.74 -10.63 -8.75
C VAL A 95 3.25 -10.66 -9.07
N MET A 96 2.57 -9.52 -9.03
CA MET A 96 1.15 -9.42 -9.38
C MET A 96 0.89 -9.70 -10.86
N GLN A 97 1.79 -9.29 -11.75
CA GLN A 97 1.70 -9.56 -13.19
C GLN A 97 1.86 -11.05 -13.49
N GLU A 98 2.78 -11.74 -12.80
CA GLU A 98 2.91 -13.20 -12.89
C GLU A 98 1.62 -13.92 -12.44
N ALA A 99 0.92 -13.38 -11.44
CA ALA A 99 -0.39 -13.88 -11.00
C ALA A 99 -1.55 -13.45 -11.94
N GLY A 100 -1.31 -12.47 -12.82
CA GLY A 100 -2.32 -11.88 -13.72
C GLY A 100 -3.42 -11.09 -13.00
N ASN A 101 -3.21 -10.72 -11.73
CA ASN A 101 -4.17 -9.96 -10.95
C ASN A 101 -3.50 -9.17 -9.81
N GLY A 102 -4.19 -8.13 -9.34
CA GLY A 102 -3.78 -7.35 -8.18
C GLY A 102 -4.13 -5.87 -8.33
N HIS A 103 -3.97 -5.12 -7.24
CA HIS A 103 -4.19 -3.68 -7.26
C HIS A 103 -3.10 -2.96 -6.46
N ILE A 104 -2.38 -2.07 -7.13
CA ILE A 104 -1.44 -1.14 -6.51
C ILE A 104 -2.09 0.23 -6.36
N ILE A 105 -2.06 0.77 -5.15
CA ILE A 105 -2.49 2.12 -4.83
C ILE A 105 -1.26 2.90 -4.41
N GLN A 106 -0.87 3.86 -5.25
CA GLN A 106 0.19 4.81 -4.94
C GLN A 106 -0.41 6.06 -4.32
N LEU A 107 -0.02 6.36 -3.09
CA LEU A 107 -0.33 7.64 -2.45
C LEU A 107 0.74 8.66 -2.83
N THR A 108 0.33 9.85 -3.25
CA THR A 108 1.23 10.97 -3.53
C THR A 108 1.25 11.94 -2.36
N GLU A 109 2.44 12.24 -1.80
CA GLU A 109 2.53 13.21 -0.70
C GLU A 109 2.25 14.65 -1.16
N ARG A 110 1.39 15.34 -0.41
CA ARG A 110 1.06 16.76 -0.57
C ARG A 110 2.21 17.73 -0.22
N LYS A 111 3.36 17.28 0.29
CA LYS A 111 4.43 18.18 0.79
C LYS A 111 5.06 19.09 -0.27
N LYS A 112 4.80 18.87 -1.57
CA LYS A 112 5.15 19.81 -2.65
C LYS A 112 4.15 20.95 -2.89
N TYR A 113 2.97 20.95 -2.26
CA TYR A 113 1.92 21.94 -2.54
C TYR A 113 2.06 23.23 -1.74
N SER A 114 2.73 23.27 -0.57
CA SER A 114 2.79 24.54 0.21
C SER A 114 3.58 25.65 -0.51
N GLY A 115 4.51 25.30 -1.41
CA GLY A 115 5.26 26.27 -2.21
C GLY A 115 4.57 26.71 -3.51
N ILE A 116 3.58 25.95 -3.99
CA ILE A 116 2.94 26.12 -5.31
C ILE A 116 1.47 26.55 -5.19
N LEU A 117 0.83 26.36 -4.04
CA LEU A 117 -0.53 26.86 -3.77
C LEU A 117 -0.64 28.40 -3.81
N SER A 118 0.48 29.13 -3.81
CA SER A 118 0.52 30.58 -4.08
C SER A 118 0.42 30.95 -5.56
N GLN A 119 0.49 29.97 -6.48
CA GLN A 119 0.53 30.17 -7.94
C GLN A 119 -0.78 29.76 -8.66
N GLY A 120 -1.85 29.44 -7.92
CA GLY A 120 -3.19 29.32 -8.49
C GLY A 120 -3.44 28.13 -9.43
N LEU A 121 -2.88 26.96 -9.15
CA LEU A 121 -3.16 25.70 -9.87
C LEU A 121 -4.34 24.92 -9.23
N PRO A 122 -5.04 24.08 -10.02
CA PRO A 122 -6.44 23.72 -9.80
C PRO A 122 -6.66 22.85 -8.56
N THR A 123 -7.84 23.05 -7.96
CA THR A 123 -8.23 22.58 -6.64
C THR A 123 -8.69 21.11 -6.56
N GLU A 124 -8.64 20.33 -7.64
CA GLU A 124 -9.13 18.95 -7.66
C GLU A 124 -8.22 18.04 -8.51
N GLU A 125 -7.61 17.03 -7.86
CA GLU A 125 -6.79 15.98 -8.47
C GLU A 125 -7.59 14.67 -8.50
N GLU A 126 -8.26 14.37 -9.62
CA GLU A 126 -8.97 13.11 -9.78
C GLU A 126 -8.02 11.89 -9.70
N PRO A 127 -8.46 10.75 -9.11
CA PRO A 127 -7.71 9.50 -9.15
C PRO A 127 -7.28 9.15 -10.57
N THR A 128 -5.99 8.87 -10.77
CA THR A 128 -5.49 8.37 -12.06
C THR A 128 -5.42 6.85 -12.01
N GLU A 129 -6.11 6.19 -12.94
CA GLU A 129 -6.11 4.72 -13.02
C GLU A 129 -5.47 4.24 -14.31
N ARG A 130 -4.76 3.12 -14.23
CA ARG A 130 -4.28 2.36 -15.38
C ARG A 130 -4.30 0.86 -15.07
N GLU A 131 -4.31 0.05 -16.10
CA GLU A 131 -4.17 -1.40 -15.98
C GLU A 131 -2.93 -1.86 -16.74
N ASP A 132 -2.18 -2.79 -16.15
CA ASP A 132 -0.94 -3.33 -16.70
C ASP A 132 -0.89 -4.85 -16.44
N HIS A 133 -1.06 -5.65 -17.50
CA HIS A 133 -1.07 -7.12 -17.44
C HIS A 133 -1.99 -7.70 -16.33
N GLY A 134 -3.22 -7.18 -16.22
CA GLY A 134 -4.21 -7.62 -15.23
C GLY A 134 -4.04 -7.01 -13.84
N VAL A 135 -3.02 -6.18 -13.63
CA VAL A 135 -2.80 -5.43 -12.40
C VAL A 135 -3.35 -4.01 -12.55
N ARG A 136 -4.29 -3.64 -11.68
CA ARG A 136 -4.78 -2.26 -11.62
C ARG A 136 -3.82 -1.39 -10.82
N ILE A 137 -3.55 -0.19 -11.30
CA ILE A 137 -2.69 0.78 -10.63
C ILE A 137 -3.48 2.08 -10.51
N THR A 138 -3.69 2.53 -9.28
CA THR A 138 -4.42 3.75 -8.96
C THR A 138 -3.49 4.72 -8.23
N ILE A 139 -3.38 5.95 -8.72
CA ILE A 139 -2.63 7.02 -8.08
C ILE A 139 -3.66 7.99 -7.48
N ILE A 140 -3.56 8.21 -6.18
CA ILE A 140 -4.50 9.06 -5.44
C ILE A 140 -3.80 9.98 -4.47
N GLY A 141 -4.35 11.19 -4.36
CA GLY A 141 -3.98 12.16 -3.35
C GLY A 141 -4.51 11.78 -1.95
N PRO A 142 -3.99 12.42 -0.90
CA PRO A 142 -4.33 12.07 0.48
C PRO A 142 -5.79 12.38 0.85
N ASP A 143 -6.44 13.36 0.21
CA ASP A 143 -7.81 13.76 0.54
C ASP A 143 -8.86 12.75 0.04
N THR A 144 -8.58 12.07 -1.08
CA THR A 144 -9.49 11.08 -1.66
C THR A 144 -9.26 9.67 -1.12
N PHE A 145 -8.10 9.42 -0.49
CA PHE A 145 -7.69 8.10 -0.02
C PHE A 145 -8.70 7.42 0.91
N TYR A 146 -9.20 8.11 1.94
CA TYR A 146 -10.12 7.50 2.90
C TYR A 146 -11.45 7.09 2.26
N HIS A 147 -11.96 7.89 1.33
CA HIS A 147 -13.18 7.56 0.57
C HIS A 147 -12.96 6.34 -0.33
N SER A 148 -11.80 6.27 -1.01
CA SER A 148 -11.42 5.13 -1.84
C SER A 148 -11.18 3.86 -1.01
N LEU A 149 -10.51 3.93 0.15
CA LEU A 149 -10.23 2.75 0.97
C LEU A 149 -11.52 2.08 1.49
N LEU A 150 -12.55 2.87 1.78
CA LEU A 150 -13.85 2.36 2.20
C LEU A 150 -14.56 1.57 1.11
N SER A 151 -14.52 2.01 -0.16
CA SER A 151 -15.14 1.26 -1.25
C SER A 151 -14.42 -0.05 -1.53
N LEU A 152 -13.07 -0.04 -1.52
CA LEU A 152 -12.24 -1.20 -1.85
C LEU A 152 -12.35 -2.34 -0.82
N THR A 153 -12.68 -2.01 0.43
CA THR A 153 -12.91 -3.02 1.48
C THR A 153 -14.34 -3.58 1.50
N GLN A 154 -15.29 -2.93 0.82
CA GLN A 154 -16.68 -3.38 0.71
C GLN A 154 -16.87 -4.41 -0.43
N ASP A 155 -16.17 -4.25 -1.56
CA ASP A 155 -16.27 -5.19 -2.68
C ASP A 155 -15.81 -6.63 -2.35
N ASN A 156 -14.99 -6.80 -1.31
CA ASN A 156 -14.53 -8.10 -0.83
C ASN A 156 -15.59 -8.88 0.01
N GLN A 157 -16.77 -8.31 0.27
CA GLN A 157 -17.87 -8.97 0.99
C GLN A 157 -18.85 -9.71 0.07
N SER A 158 -18.78 -9.55 -1.25
CA SER A 158 -19.70 -10.18 -2.22
C SER A 158 -19.30 -11.60 -2.61
#